data_AF-A0A3C1UFR2-F1
#
_entry.id   AF-A0A3C1UFR2-F1
#
_cell.length_a   1.000
_cell.length_b   1.000
_cell.length_c   1.000
_cell.angle_alpha   90.00
_cell.angle_beta   90.00
_cell.angle_gamma   90.00
#
_symmetry.space_group_name_H-M   'P 1'
#
loop_
_entity.id
_entity.type
_entity.pdbx_description
1 polymer ?
#
loop_
_entity_poly.entity_id
_entity_poly.type
_entity_poly.pdbx_seq_one_letter_code
_entity_poly.pdbx_strand_id
1 'polypeptide(L)'
;TQSSMTYAFDTSSGSRIHQDVGLNGLSTTEEKEYSTYRDYVQSLRKLLPDSTIVKMEEDQFSPINDPGGDNYHFYRGYDYDQAKLGILDRYKRYNGTEGNSLSPSDASDPLYQSARSVPDVEDINQDNTLNEYERYFQYRISVRPEDLVVGKNYIVDKQELMVSTRDGKKTPIVWYQFSVPLREYEKKVGSINDFSTIRFIRMFMTNFKKTTHLRFATLELVRGEWRNYDYNPDVRTNQPAEGAITVNSVNIEENATRQPVNYVLPPGVSRIVDSGQSQITQLNEQSMQMKVEQLKTGEARGVYRNTSLDLRTYKRLQMFV
;
A
#
# COMPACT_ATOMS: atom_id res chain seq x y z
N THR A 1 8.71 -16.38 -30.49
CA THR A 1 9.01 -15.70 -29.21
C THR A 1 10.52 -15.57 -29.08
N GLN A 2 11.01 -14.38 -28.73
CA GLN A 2 12.41 -14.12 -28.43
C GLN A 2 12.55 -13.85 -26.93
N SER A 3 13.64 -14.30 -26.32
CA SER A 3 13.93 -13.97 -24.92
C SER A 3 14.33 -12.51 -24.78
N SER A 4 13.80 -11.81 -23.77
CA SER A 4 14.19 -10.43 -23.46
C SER A 4 15.63 -10.38 -22.95
N MET A 5 16.45 -9.50 -23.52
CA MET A 5 17.83 -9.27 -23.08
C MET A 5 17.94 -8.08 -22.11
N THR A 6 17.13 -7.04 -22.35
CA THR A 6 17.09 -5.81 -21.56
C THR A 6 15.68 -5.23 -21.60
N TYR A 7 15.22 -4.62 -20.51
CA TYR A 7 13.97 -3.87 -20.45
C TYR A 7 14.20 -2.40 -20.81
N ALA A 8 14.26 -2.11 -22.10
CA ALA A 8 14.44 -0.76 -22.60
C ALA A 8 13.72 -0.57 -23.94
N PHE A 9 13.23 0.64 -24.16
CA PHE A 9 12.70 1.06 -25.45
C PHE A 9 13.83 1.39 -26.44
N ASP A 10 13.53 1.28 -27.73
CA ASP A 10 14.36 1.87 -28.77
C ASP A 10 14.30 3.41 -28.67
N THR A 11 15.40 4.06 -29.04
CA THR A 11 15.55 5.52 -29.09
C THR A 11 15.32 6.08 -30.49
N SER A 12 15.10 5.22 -31.48
CA SER A 12 14.71 5.64 -32.82
C SER A 12 13.35 6.36 -32.82
N SER A 13 13.25 7.45 -33.57
CA SER A 13 12.06 8.30 -33.61
C SER A 13 10.84 7.51 -34.08
N GLY A 14 9.72 7.62 -33.35
CA GLY A 14 8.46 6.94 -33.70
C GLY A 14 8.37 5.46 -33.31
N SER A 15 9.47 4.82 -32.90
CA SER A 15 9.44 3.39 -32.53
C SER A 15 8.69 3.12 -31.24
N ARG A 16 8.68 4.08 -30.30
CA ARG A 16 7.99 3.92 -29.01
C ARG A 16 6.49 3.77 -29.15
N ILE A 17 5.87 4.40 -30.15
CA ILE A 17 4.43 4.28 -30.43
C ILE A 17 4.05 2.81 -30.69
N HIS A 18 4.97 2.01 -31.24
CA HIS A 18 4.74 0.60 -31.53
C HIS A 18 5.23 -0.35 -30.42
N GLN A 19 5.94 0.16 -29.43
CA GLN A 19 6.48 -0.63 -28.31
C GLN A 19 5.67 -0.44 -27.03
N ASP A 20 5.15 0.77 -26.81
CA ASP A 20 4.40 1.20 -25.64
C ASP A 20 2.90 0.96 -25.81
N VAL A 21 2.55 -0.29 -26.14
CA VAL A 21 1.19 -0.73 -26.52
C VAL A 21 0.48 -1.51 -25.40
N GLY A 22 0.95 -1.38 -24.16
CA GLY A 22 0.38 -2.10 -23.02
C GLY A 22 0.75 -3.58 -22.94
N LEU A 23 0.17 -4.27 -21.95
CA LEU A 23 0.49 -5.68 -21.62
C LEU A 23 -0.18 -6.69 -22.58
N ASN A 24 -1.17 -6.26 -23.35
CA ASN A 24 -1.84 -7.07 -24.38
C ASN A 24 -0.99 -7.20 -25.67
N GLY A 25 0.01 -6.32 -25.85
CA GLY A 25 0.84 -6.27 -27.06
C GLY A 25 0.11 -5.74 -28.30
N LEU A 26 -1.01 -5.02 -28.13
CA LEU A 26 -1.85 -4.49 -29.21
C LEU A 26 -2.08 -3.00 -28.99
N SER A 27 -1.82 -2.18 -30.00
CA SER A 27 -2.25 -0.78 -29.92
C SER A 27 -3.78 -0.69 -29.92
N THR A 28 -4.35 0.37 -29.35
CA THR A 28 -5.81 0.62 -29.35
C THR A 28 -6.45 0.50 -30.74
N THR A 29 -5.70 0.80 -31.80
CA THR A 29 -6.19 0.62 -33.19
C THR A 29 -6.27 -0.86 -33.57
N GLU A 30 -5.26 -1.66 -33.21
CA GLU A 30 -5.25 -3.10 -33.46
C GLU A 30 -6.27 -3.83 -32.58
N GLU A 31 -6.51 -3.37 -31.35
CA GLU A 31 -7.53 -3.93 -30.48
C GLU A 31 -8.91 -3.92 -31.12
N LYS A 32 -9.29 -2.83 -31.80
CA LYS A 32 -10.60 -2.71 -32.47
C LYS A 32 -10.84 -3.78 -33.54
N GLU A 33 -9.77 -4.26 -34.16
CA GLU A 33 -9.83 -5.29 -35.19
C GLU A 33 -9.61 -6.71 -34.63
N TYR A 34 -8.95 -6.81 -33.48
CA TYR A 34 -8.68 -8.09 -32.83
C TYR A 34 -9.98 -8.75 -32.35
N SER A 35 -10.15 -10.04 -32.68
CA SER A 35 -11.44 -10.75 -32.53
C SER A 35 -12.02 -10.67 -31.12
N THR A 36 -11.20 -10.87 -30.08
CA THR A 36 -11.66 -10.83 -28.69
C THR A 36 -12.30 -9.49 -28.31
N TYR A 37 -11.65 -8.39 -28.63
CA TYR A 37 -12.12 -7.04 -28.31
C TYR A 37 -13.25 -6.61 -29.24
N ARG A 38 -13.15 -6.89 -30.53
CA ARG A 38 -14.20 -6.61 -31.51
C ARG A 38 -15.52 -7.30 -31.12
N ASP A 39 -15.47 -8.59 -30.80
CA ASP A 39 -16.66 -9.37 -30.45
C ASP A 39 -17.26 -8.92 -29.11
N TYR A 40 -16.41 -8.49 -28.17
CA TYR A 40 -16.82 -7.84 -26.91
C TYR A 40 -17.56 -6.51 -27.18
N VAL A 41 -16.99 -5.61 -27.98
CA VAL A 41 -17.60 -4.32 -28.32
C VAL A 41 -18.91 -4.51 -29.09
N GLN A 42 -18.98 -5.47 -30.01
CA GLN A 42 -20.22 -5.80 -30.72
C GLN A 42 -21.31 -6.32 -29.78
N SER A 43 -20.94 -7.16 -28.81
CA SER A 43 -21.88 -7.67 -27.81
C SER A 43 -22.39 -6.54 -26.90
N LEU A 44 -21.50 -5.63 -26.53
CA LEU A 44 -21.83 -4.43 -25.74
C LEU A 44 -22.80 -3.51 -26.49
N ARG A 45 -22.57 -3.27 -27.79
CA ARG A 45 -23.47 -2.51 -28.67
C ARG A 45 -24.87 -3.12 -28.79
N LYS A 46 -24.99 -4.45 -28.76
CA LYS A 46 -26.29 -5.14 -28.83
C LYS A 46 -27.08 -5.06 -27.52
N LEU A 47 -26.40 -4.94 -26.39
CA LEU A 47 -27.02 -4.98 -25.06
C LEU A 47 -27.46 -3.60 -24.57
N LEU A 48 -26.73 -2.55 -24.92
CA LEU A 48 -26.96 -1.21 -24.39
C LEU A 48 -27.92 -0.40 -25.27
N PRO A 49 -28.69 0.54 -24.67
CA PRO A 49 -29.48 1.50 -25.42
C PRO A 49 -28.62 2.42 -26.29
N ASP A 50 -29.16 2.84 -27.44
CA ASP A 50 -28.46 3.75 -28.38
C ASP A 50 -27.95 5.03 -27.71
N SER A 51 -28.71 5.60 -26.77
CA SER A 51 -28.30 6.80 -26.03
C SER A 51 -27.04 6.60 -25.19
N THR A 52 -26.79 5.36 -24.73
CA THR A 52 -25.57 5.02 -23.97
C THR A 52 -24.40 4.80 -24.92
N ILE A 53 -24.65 4.19 -26.08
CA ILE A 53 -23.63 3.98 -27.11
C ILE A 53 -23.10 5.31 -27.63
N VAL A 54 -23.95 6.28 -27.93
CA VAL A 54 -23.51 7.62 -28.37
C VAL A 54 -22.60 8.27 -27.32
N LYS A 55 -22.97 8.20 -26.03
CA LYS A 55 -22.12 8.72 -24.94
C LYS A 55 -20.78 8.00 -24.83
N MET A 56 -20.75 6.69 -25.07
CA MET A 56 -19.51 5.92 -25.07
C MET A 56 -18.64 6.25 -26.28
N GLU A 57 -19.24 6.51 -27.45
CA GLU A 57 -18.50 6.94 -28.63
C GLU A 57 -17.85 8.32 -28.44
N GLU A 58 -18.47 9.20 -27.64
CA GLU A 58 -17.90 10.50 -27.25
C GLU A 58 -16.79 10.39 -26.18
N ASP A 59 -16.81 9.37 -25.33
CA ASP A 59 -15.81 9.15 -24.28
C ASP A 59 -14.59 8.40 -24.85
N GLN A 60 -13.44 9.08 -24.89
CA GLN A 60 -12.17 8.53 -25.39
C GLN A 60 -11.73 7.25 -24.66
N PHE A 61 -12.10 7.07 -23.39
CA PHE A 61 -11.73 5.90 -22.59
C PHE A 61 -12.86 4.91 -22.39
N SER A 62 -13.90 5.00 -23.22
CA SER A 62 -14.98 4.03 -23.19
C SER A 62 -14.50 2.69 -23.74
N PRO A 63 -15.14 1.57 -23.38
CA PRO A 63 -14.85 0.28 -23.99
C PRO A 63 -14.98 0.24 -25.52
N ILE A 64 -15.62 1.23 -26.15
CA ILE A 64 -15.76 1.33 -27.61
C ILE A 64 -14.51 1.95 -28.23
N ASN A 65 -13.96 2.98 -27.59
CA ASN A 65 -12.80 3.71 -28.10
C ASN A 65 -11.47 3.13 -27.60
N ASP A 66 -11.49 2.51 -26.42
CA ASP A 66 -10.40 1.89 -25.67
C ASP A 66 -10.86 0.48 -25.19
N PRO A 67 -10.92 -0.53 -26.08
CA PRO A 67 -11.40 -1.87 -25.74
C PRO A 67 -10.55 -2.58 -24.68
N GLY A 68 -9.23 -2.39 -24.69
CA GLY A 68 -8.27 -2.87 -23.70
C GLY A 68 -8.45 -2.21 -22.34
N GLY A 69 -8.88 -0.96 -22.31
CA GLY A 69 -9.09 -0.20 -21.09
C GLY A 69 -7.78 0.22 -20.42
N ASP A 70 -6.68 0.19 -21.16
CA ASP A 70 -5.31 0.35 -20.69
C ASP A 70 -4.63 1.62 -21.20
N ASN A 71 -5.36 2.48 -21.93
CA ASN A 71 -4.87 3.78 -22.34
C ASN A 71 -4.46 4.68 -21.16
N TYR A 72 -3.25 5.22 -21.24
CA TYR A 72 -2.73 6.22 -20.33
C TYR A 72 -3.22 7.62 -20.68
N HIS A 73 -3.47 8.43 -19.63
CA HIS A 73 -3.66 9.87 -19.80
C HIS A 73 -3.02 10.66 -18.68
N PHE A 74 -2.26 11.70 -19.05
CA PHE A 74 -1.64 12.58 -18.07
C PHE A 74 -2.69 13.43 -17.35
N TYR A 75 -2.54 13.58 -16.03
CA TYR A 75 -3.57 14.22 -15.18
C TYR A 75 -3.76 15.73 -15.44
N ARG A 76 -2.89 16.36 -16.23
CA ARG A 76 -2.95 17.79 -16.60
C ARG A 76 -3.25 18.04 -18.09
N GLY A 77 -3.85 17.08 -18.78
CA GLY A 77 -4.21 17.27 -20.19
C GLY A 77 -5.20 18.41 -20.41
N TYR A 78 -5.17 19.01 -21.60
CA TYR A 78 -6.00 20.17 -21.95
C TYR A 78 -7.50 19.86 -21.92
N ASP A 79 -7.89 18.66 -22.33
CA ASP A 79 -9.26 18.16 -22.30
C ASP A 79 -9.83 18.14 -20.87
N TYR A 80 -9.03 17.69 -19.89
CA TYR A 80 -9.40 17.66 -18.47
C TYR A 80 -9.54 19.07 -17.89
N ASP A 81 -8.72 20.02 -18.35
CA ASP A 81 -8.82 21.43 -17.98
C ASP A 81 -10.08 22.08 -18.56
N GLN A 82 -10.37 21.84 -19.85
CA GLN A 82 -11.58 22.33 -20.51
C GLN A 82 -12.86 21.78 -19.87
N ALA A 83 -12.87 20.48 -19.55
CA ALA A 83 -13.96 19.82 -18.83
C ALA A 83 -14.00 20.17 -17.33
N LYS A 84 -13.00 20.91 -16.80
CA LYS A 84 -12.88 21.30 -15.39
C LYS A 84 -13.00 20.11 -14.43
N LEU A 85 -12.35 19.00 -14.77
CA LEU A 85 -12.43 17.77 -13.98
C LEU A 85 -11.80 17.93 -12.59
N GLY A 86 -12.39 17.24 -11.62
CA GLY A 86 -11.85 17.15 -10.27
C GLY A 86 -10.56 16.33 -10.21
N ILE A 87 -9.83 16.44 -9.08
CA ILE A 87 -8.55 15.73 -8.91
C ILE A 87 -8.71 14.21 -9.06
N LEU A 88 -9.74 13.62 -8.45
CA LEU A 88 -9.92 12.16 -8.50
C LEU A 88 -10.17 11.65 -9.93
N ASP A 89 -10.94 12.39 -10.72
CA ASP A 89 -11.25 12.00 -12.10
C ASP A 89 -10.01 12.09 -12.99
N ARG A 90 -9.15 13.09 -12.77
CA ARG A 90 -7.89 13.28 -13.52
C ARG A 90 -6.91 12.13 -13.36
N TYR A 91 -6.87 11.48 -12.20
CA TYR A 91 -5.96 10.36 -11.93
C TYR A 91 -6.54 9.00 -12.36
N LYS A 92 -7.78 8.94 -12.86
CA LYS A 92 -8.45 7.67 -13.18
C LYS A 92 -7.72 6.84 -14.24
N ARG A 93 -7.03 7.49 -15.19
CA ARG A 93 -6.31 6.87 -16.31
C ARG A 93 -4.78 7.00 -16.21
N TYR A 94 -4.27 7.47 -15.07
CA TYR A 94 -2.83 7.69 -14.90
C TYR A 94 -2.01 6.38 -14.82
N ASN A 95 -2.66 5.27 -14.43
CA ASN A 95 -2.02 3.95 -14.33
C ASN A 95 -2.21 3.08 -15.59
N GLY A 96 -2.66 3.66 -16.71
CA GLY A 96 -2.71 2.95 -17.99
C GLY A 96 -1.32 2.50 -18.45
N THR A 97 -1.28 1.42 -19.23
CA THR A 97 -0.04 0.83 -19.76
C THR A 97 0.23 1.19 -21.22
N GLU A 98 -0.81 1.43 -22.03
CA GLU A 98 -0.61 1.92 -23.39
C GLU A 98 -0.30 3.42 -23.35
N GLY A 99 0.83 3.82 -23.94
CA GLY A 99 1.21 5.22 -24.11
C GLY A 99 1.74 5.92 -22.86
N ASN A 100 2.15 5.20 -21.81
CA ASN A 100 2.62 5.80 -20.54
C ASN A 100 4.12 6.17 -20.53
N SER A 101 4.84 5.80 -21.59
CA SER A 101 6.29 5.90 -21.76
C SER A 101 6.73 6.51 -23.10
N LEU A 102 5.77 7.06 -23.87
CA LEU A 102 6.03 7.78 -25.12
C LEU A 102 7.01 8.95 -24.94
N SER A 103 7.70 9.29 -26.03
CA SER A 103 8.47 10.54 -26.10
C SER A 103 7.51 11.73 -26.17
N PRO A 104 7.83 12.89 -25.56
CA PRO A 104 7.04 14.12 -25.71
C PRO A 104 6.84 14.56 -27.17
N SER A 105 7.74 14.17 -28.08
CA SER A 105 7.60 14.42 -29.52
C SER A 105 6.51 13.58 -30.19
N ASP A 106 6.22 12.42 -29.62
CA ASP A 106 5.33 11.41 -30.19
C ASP A 106 3.91 11.52 -29.62
N ALA A 107 3.76 12.21 -28.48
CA ALA A 107 2.49 12.47 -27.85
C ALA A 107 1.73 13.61 -28.54
N SER A 108 0.41 13.47 -28.63
CA SER A 108 -0.49 14.46 -29.23
C SER A 108 -0.73 15.69 -28.34
N ASP A 109 -0.68 15.52 -27.02
CA ASP A 109 -0.87 16.60 -26.05
C ASP A 109 0.47 17.28 -25.71
N PRO A 110 0.62 18.61 -25.93
CA PRO A 110 1.82 19.34 -25.52
C PRO A 110 2.15 19.31 -24.02
N LEU A 111 1.15 19.05 -23.17
CA LEU A 111 1.32 18.91 -21.72
C LEU A 111 1.62 17.46 -21.29
N TYR A 112 1.66 16.52 -22.23
CA TYR A 112 1.97 15.13 -21.96
C TYR A 112 3.29 15.00 -21.20
N GLN A 113 3.27 14.12 -20.19
CA GLN A 113 4.47 13.64 -19.52
C GLN A 113 4.34 12.14 -19.38
N SER A 114 5.44 11.43 -19.63
CA SER A 114 5.49 10.00 -19.41
C SER A 114 5.42 9.71 -17.91
N ALA A 115 4.63 8.71 -17.54
CA ALA A 115 4.59 8.21 -16.16
C ALA A 115 5.81 7.33 -15.88
N ARG A 116 6.34 6.67 -16.91
CA ARG A 116 7.50 5.78 -16.84
C ARG A 116 8.47 6.05 -17.99
N SER A 117 9.65 5.45 -17.89
CA SER A 117 10.72 5.51 -18.91
C SER A 117 11.16 4.13 -19.38
N VAL A 118 10.62 3.07 -18.78
CA VAL A 118 10.91 1.66 -19.04
C VAL A 118 9.64 0.96 -19.50
N PRO A 119 9.74 -0.10 -20.32
CA PRO A 119 8.58 -0.87 -20.75
C PRO A 119 7.81 -1.45 -19.57
N ASP A 120 6.49 -1.54 -19.71
CA ASP A 120 5.67 -2.33 -18.80
C ASP A 120 5.91 -3.82 -19.06
N VAL A 121 6.30 -4.54 -18.01
CA VAL A 121 6.65 -5.95 -18.05
C VAL A 121 5.94 -6.70 -16.93
N GLU A 122 5.69 -7.98 -17.14
CA GLU A 122 5.09 -8.86 -16.13
C GLU A 122 6.09 -9.31 -15.04
N ASP A 123 7.38 -8.98 -15.20
CA ASP A 123 8.44 -9.20 -14.21
C ASP A 123 8.56 -8.00 -13.24
N ILE A 124 7.93 -8.15 -12.08
CA ILE A 124 7.88 -7.10 -11.06
C ILE A 124 9.22 -6.92 -10.32
N ASN A 125 9.98 -7.99 -10.09
CA ASN A 125 11.24 -7.96 -9.32
C ASN A 125 12.49 -7.96 -10.19
N GLN A 126 12.34 -7.94 -11.51
CA GLN A 126 13.43 -7.85 -12.49
C GLN A 126 14.44 -9.01 -12.37
N ASP A 127 13.95 -10.21 -12.05
CA ASP A 127 14.79 -11.43 -12.01
C ASP A 127 14.89 -12.14 -13.37
N ASN A 128 14.32 -11.55 -14.42
CA ASN A 128 14.19 -12.04 -15.79
C ASN A 128 13.39 -13.35 -15.89
N THR A 129 12.58 -13.67 -14.89
CA THR A 129 11.71 -14.85 -14.87
C THR A 129 10.30 -14.48 -14.44
N LEU A 130 9.30 -15.23 -14.93
CA LEU A 130 7.93 -15.08 -14.47
C LEU A 130 7.68 -15.98 -13.27
N ASN A 131 7.31 -15.38 -12.14
CA ASN A 131 6.97 -16.10 -10.93
C ASN A 131 5.48 -16.50 -10.94
N GLU A 132 5.15 -17.65 -11.53
CA GLU A 132 3.77 -18.13 -11.69
C GLU A 132 3.20 -18.85 -10.43
N TYR A 133 4.04 -19.14 -9.44
CA TYR A 133 3.62 -19.88 -8.26
C TYR A 133 2.86 -19.00 -7.27
N GLU A 134 1.54 -19.24 -7.13
CA GLU A 134 0.71 -18.60 -6.12
C GLU A 134 0.87 -19.28 -4.75
N ARG A 135 1.82 -18.80 -3.95
CA ARG A 135 2.02 -19.21 -2.55
C ARG A 135 2.07 -17.98 -1.65
N TYR A 136 1.09 -17.80 -0.79
CA TYR A 136 0.96 -16.58 0.00
C TYR A 136 0.26 -16.78 1.34
N PHE A 137 0.51 -15.82 2.23
CA PHE A 137 -0.27 -15.59 3.43
C PHE A 137 -1.29 -14.49 3.15
N GLN A 138 -2.54 -14.72 3.51
CA GLN A 138 -3.63 -13.79 3.31
C GLN A 138 -4.06 -13.16 4.63
N TYR A 139 -4.22 -11.85 4.60
CA TYR A 139 -4.77 -11.04 5.68
C TYR A 139 -6.01 -10.34 5.14
N ARG A 140 -7.10 -10.35 5.91
CA ARG A 140 -8.31 -9.64 5.54
C ARG A 140 -8.50 -8.47 6.50
N ILE A 141 -8.60 -7.28 5.94
CA ILE A 141 -8.92 -6.07 6.68
C ILE A 141 -10.33 -5.66 6.26
N SER A 142 -11.24 -5.59 7.23
CA SER A 142 -12.56 -5.04 6.99
C SER A 142 -12.51 -3.51 7.01
N VAL A 143 -13.21 -2.85 6.09
CA VAL A 143 -13.35 -1.38 6.10
C VAL A 143 -14.80 -0.96 6.29
N ARG A 144 -15.61 -1.86 6.85
CA ARG A 144 -17.00 -1.54 7.19
C ARG A 144 -17.02 -0.60 8.40
N PRO A 145 -17.86 0.44 8.42
CA PRO A 145 -17.91 1.40 9.53
C PRO A 145 -18.05 0.75 10.92
N GLU A 146 -18.80 -0.34 11.03
CA GLU A 146 -19.00 -1.10 12.26
C GLU A 146 -17.75 -1.85 12.77
N ASP A 147 -16.80 -2.15 11.87
CA ASP A 147 -15.55 -2.84 12.19
C ASP A 147 -14.39 -1.85 12.46
N LEU A 148 -14.58 -0.56 12.21
CA LEU A 148 -13.59 0.51 12.45
C LEU A 148 -13.56 0.93 13.92
N VAL A 149 -13.31 -0.04 14.80
CA VAL A 149 -13.24 0.13 16.25
C VAL A 149 -11.85 -0.23 16.75
N VAL A 150 -11.25 0.65 17.55
CA VAL A 150 -9.93 0.42 18.17
C VAL A 150 -9.95 -0.89 18.97
N GLY A 151 -8.93 -1.73 18.75
CA GLY A 151 -8.81 -3.05 19.36
C GLY A 151 -9.45 -4.19 18.56
N LYS A 152 -10.15 -3.90 17.46
CA LYS A 152 -10.63 -4.89 16.49
C LYS A 152 -9.98 -4.65 15.13
N ASN A 153 -10.01 -5.67 14.28
CA ASN A 153 -9.64 -5.53 12.86
C ASN A 153 -8.26 -4.88 12.66
N TYR A 154 -7.30 -5.22 13.53
CA TYR A 154 -5.93 -4.72 13.54
C TYR A 154 -5.78 -3.21 13.79
N ILE A 155 -6.82 -2.51 14.26
CA ILE A 155 -6.75 -1.07 14.57
C ILE A 155 -6.16 -0.88 15.96
N VAL A 156 -5.00 -0.24 16.04
CA VAL A 156 -4.30 0.04 17.31
C VAL A 156 -4.64 1.41 17.90
N ASP A 157 -4.97 2.37 17.03
CA ASP A 157 -5.28 3.74 17.42
C ASP A 157 -6.20 4.43 16.41
N LYS A 158 -6.87 5.50 16.86
CA LYS A 158 -7.62 6.40 16.00
C LYS A 158 -7.39 7.85 16.43
N GLN A 159 -7.29 8.76 15.47
CA GLN A 159 -7.15 10.18 15.73
C GLN A 159 -8.20 10.97 14.94
N GLU A 160 -9.01 11.73 15.67
CA GLU A 160 -10.06 12.58 15.08
C GLU A 160 -9.56 14.04 15.06
N LEU A 161 -9.49 14.62 13.86
CA LEU A 161 -8.97 15.97 13.62
C LEU A 161 -10.02 16.82 12.91
N MET A 162 -10.09 18.10 13.29
CA MET A 162 -10.89 19.09 12.57
C MET A 162 -9.97 19.91 11.67
N VAL A 163 -10.05 19.69 10.35
CA VAL A 163 -9.18 20.36 9.37
C VAL A 163 -9.97 21.43 8.62
N SER A 164 -9.38 22.62 8.52
CA SER A 164 -9.91 23.71 7.69
C SER A 164 -9.60 23.44 6.21
N THR A 165 -10.64 23.24 5.41
CA THR A 165 -10.53 23.09 3.95
C THR A 165 -10.31 24.44 3.27
N ARG A 166 -9.87 24.43 2.00
CA ARG A 166 -9.69 25.67 1.20
C ARG A 166 -10.97 26.50 1.08
N ASP A 167 -12.13 25.87 1.21
CA ASP A 167 -13.44 26.53 1.21
C ASP A 167 -13.78 27.20 2.56
N GLY A 168 -12.84 27.22 3.52
CA GLY A 168 -13.01 27.79 4.85
C GLY A 168 -13.82 26.92 5.82
N LYS A 169 -14.39 25.80 5.36
CA LYS A 169 -15.18 24.88 6.18
C LYS A 169 -14.26 23.96 6.99
N LYS A 170 -14.58 23.76 8.28
CA LYS A 170 -13.95 22.73 9.12
C LYS A 170 -14.62 21.39 8.85
N THR A 171 -13.83 20.40 8.45
CA THR A 171 -14.29 19.04 8.17
C THR A 171 -13.66 18.07 9.18
N PRO A 172 -14.44 17.20 9.84
CA PRO A 172 -13.89 16.13 10.66
C PRO A 172 -13.23 15.09 9.77
N ILE A 173 -11.98 14.75 10.09
CA ILE A 173 -11.21 13.67 9.47
C ILE A 173 -10.80 12.70 10.57
N VAL A 174 -10.89 11.41 10.28
CA VAL A 174 -10.45 10.36 11.20
C VAL A 174 -9.31 9.59 10.56
N TRP A 175 -8.17 9.55 11.24
CA TRP A 175 -7.04 8.69 10.91
C TRP A 175 -7.13 7.41 11.73
N TYR A 176 -6.97 6.27 11.07
CA TYR A 176 -6.92 4.96 11.71
C TYR A 176 -5.53 4.37 11.53
N GLN A 177 -4.93 3.93 12.62
CA GLN A 177 -3.64 3.24 12.58
C GLN A 177 -3.90 1.73 12.60
N PHE A 178 -3.53 1.06 11.50
CA PHE A 178 -3.59 -0.40 11.38
C PHE A 178 -2.22 -1.00 11.67
N SER A 179 -2.17 -1.99 12.57
CA SER A 179 -0.97 -2.81 12.83
C SER A 179 -1.34 -4.27 12.69
N VAL A 180 -0.90 -4.88 11.58
CA VAL A 180 -1.21 -6.27 11.23
C VAL A 180 -0.01 -7.16 11.56
N PRO A 181 -0.09 -8.04 12.57
CA PRO A 181 0.99 -8.97 12.87
C PRO A 181 1.13 -10.01 11.75
N LEU A 182 2.32 -10.11 11.14
CA LEU A 182 2.55 -11.04 10.02
C LEU A 182 2.34 -12.51 10.42
N ARG A 183 2.58 -12.89 11.67
CA ARG A 183 2.37 -14.28 12.11
C ARG A 183 0.88 -14.66 12.24
N GLU A 184 -0.02 -13.68 12.29
CA GLU A 184 -1.47 -13.87 12.49
C GLU A 184 -2.23 -13.79 11.16
N TYR A 185 -1.83 -14.62 10.18
CA TYR A 185 -2.53 -14.72 8.90
C TYR A 185 -3.81 -15.54 9.00
N GLU A 186 -4.82 -15.20 8.19
CA GLU A 186 -6.10 -15.92 8.17
C GLU A 186 -6.06 -17.18 7.31
N LYS A 187 -5.32 -17.13 6.20
CA LYS A 187 -5.24 -18.21 5.24
C LYS A 187 -3.83 -18.34 4.69
N LYS A 188 -3.38 -19.58 4.60
CA LYS A 188 -2.17 -19.98 3.86
C LYS A 188 -2.60 -20.66 2.57
N VAL A 189 -2.04 -20.21 1.45
CA VAL A 189 -2.27 -20.80 0.13
C VAL A 189 -0.96 -21.35 -0.41
N GLY A 190 -0.99 -22.57 -0.95
CA GLY A 190 0.18 -23.27 -1.45
C GLY A 190 1.14 -23.79 -0.36
N SER A 191 2.34 -24.20 -0.78
CA SER A 191 3.34 -24.87 0.07
C SER A 191 4.34 -23.91 0.74
N ILE A 192 3.88 -22.76 1.25
CA ILE A 192 4.72 -21.77 1.95
C ILE A 192 4.81 -22.06 3.45
N ASN A 193 6.00 -22.29 4.01
CA ASN A 193 6.13 -22.73 5.41
C ASN A 193 6.38 -21.58 6.39
N ASP A 194 7.11 -20.56 5.98
CA ASP A 194 7.53 -19.47 6.84
C ASP A 194 7.65 -18.15 6.07
N PHE A 195 8.09 -17.11 6.78
CA PHE A 195 8.33 -15.76 6.26
C PHE A 195 9.78 -15.53 5.84
N SER A 196 10.59 -16.59 5.66
CA SER A 196 12.01 -16.45 5.30
C SER A 196 12.21 -15.84 3.91
N THR A 197 11.27 -16.12 2.99
CA THR A 197 11.37 -15.77 1.57
C THR A 197 10.05 -15.17 1.07
N ILE A 198 9.80 -13.90 1.43
CA ILE A 198 8.67 -13.12 0.91
C ILE A 198 9.21 -12.09 -0.09
N ARG A 199 8.73 -12.15 -1.34
CA ARG A 199 9.16 -11.27 -2.44
C ARG A 199 8.16 -10.18 -2.80
N PHE A 200 6.87 -10.48 -2.68
CA PHE A 200 5.80 -9.62 -3.17
C PHE A 200 4.74 -9.38 -2.10
N ILE A 201 4.14 -8.20 -2.15
CA ILE A 201 2.93 -7.86 -1.41
C ILE A 201 1.87 -7.44 -2.43
N ARG A 202 0.73 -8.12 -2.41
CA ARG A 202 -0.42 -7.79 -3.25
C ARG A 202 -1.57 -7.36 -2.36
N MET A 203 -2.01 -6.11 -2.54
CA MET A 203 -3.24 -5.61 -1.92
C MET A 203 -4.33 -5.54 -2.99
N PHE A 204 -5.53 -5.98 -2.65
CA PHE A 204 -6.67 -5.88 -3.53
C PHE A 204 -7.94 -5.61 -2.73
N MET A 205 -8.87 -4.93 -3.36
CA MET A 205 -10.10 -4.42 -2.75
C MET A 205 -11.30 -5.16 -3.37
N THR A 206 -12.20 -5.69 -2.54
CA THR A 206 -13.37 -6.43 -3.01
C THR A 206 -14.61 -6.04 -2.20
N ASN A 207 -15.79 -6.38 -2.73
CA ASN A 207 -17.08 -6.23 -2.06
C ASN A 207 -17.52 -4.78 -1.75
N PHE A 208 -17.05 -3.80 -2.52
CA PHE A 208 -17.54 -2.43 -2.45
C PHE A 208 -18.79 -2.24 -3.32
N LYS A 209 -19.86 -1.71 -2.74
CA LYS A 209 -21.10 -1.38 -3.47
C LYS A 209 -21.06 0.01 -4.12
N LYS A 210 -20.14 0.86 -3.68
CA LYS A 210 -19.98 2.25 -4.13
C LYS A 210 -18.51 2.54 -4.36
N THR A 211 -18.23 3.52 -5.20
CA THR A 211 -16.88 4.05 -5.40
C THR A 211 -16.28 4.45 -4.06
N THR A 212 -15.13 3.86 -3.72
CA THR A 212 -14.48 4.05 -2.43
C THR A 212 -13.01 4.39 -2.67
N HIS A 213 -12.50 5.36 -1.92
CA HIS A 213 -11.12 5.79 -2.00
C HIS A 213 -10.45 5.55 -0.64
N LEU A 214 -9.39 4.75 -0.65
CA LEU A 214 -8.53 4.57 0.52
C LEU A 214 -7.29 5.44 0.35
N ARG A 215 -6.95 6.20 1.39
CA ARG A 215 -5.74 7.03 1.43
C ARG A 215 -4.87 6.53 2.56
N PHE A 216 -3.66 6.10 2.23
CA PHE A 216 -2.66 5.69 3.19
C PHE A 216 -1.71 6.87 3.39
N ALA A 217 -1.61 7.38 4.61
CA ALA A 217 -0.59 8.38 4.94
C ALA A 217 0.80 7.73 4.87
N THR A 218 0.92 6.56 5.49
CA THR A 218 2.08 5.70 5.44
C THR A 218 1.61 4.24 5.27
N LEU A 219 2.40 3.44 4.57
CA LEU A 219 2.22 2.00 4.44
C LEU A 219 3.60 1.37 4.54
N GLU A 220 3.88 0.74 5.67
CA GLU A 220 5.23 0.33 6.03
C GLU A 220 5.27 -1.10 6.54
N LEU A 221 6.37 -1.78 6.24
CA LEU A 221 6.74 -3.04 6.88
C LEU A 221 7.69 -2.72 8.02
N VAL A 222 7.13 -2.66 9.23
CA VAL A 222 7.91 -2.36 10.43
C VAL A 222 8.57 -3.65 10.92
N ARG A 223 9.91 -3.60 11.05
CA ARG A 223 10.67 -4.66 11.71
C ARG A 223 10.74 -4.38 13.20
N GLY A 224 10.19 -5.27 14.01
CA GLY A 224 10.41 -5.27 15.45
C GLY A 224 11.88 -5.62 15.78
N GLU A 225 12.52 -4.84 16.64
CA GLU A 225 13.80 -5.22 17.24
C GLU A 225 13.64 -6.34 18.28
N TRP A 226 12.48 -6.35 18.92
CA TRP A 226 12.10 -7.30 19.95
C TRP A 226 11.45 -8.53 19.34
N ARG A 227 11.80 -9.69 19.89
CA ARG A 227 11.28 -10.99 19.50
C ARG A 227 10.47 -11.58 20.64
N ASN A 228 9.34 -12.18 20.30
CA ASN A 228 8.58 -12.99 21.25
C ASN A 228 9.41 -14.20 21.65
N TYR A 229 9.44 -14.50 22.94
CA TYR A 229 9.99 -15.74 23.45
C TYR A 229 8.88 -16.81 23.41
N ASP A 230 9.05 -17.81 22.53
CA ASP A 230 7.99 -18.77 22.22
C ASP A 230 7.83 -19.88 23.29
N TYR A 231 8.74 -19.97 24.25
CA TYR A 231 8.75 -20.98 25.32
C TYR A 231 8.40 -20.38 26.68
N ASN A 232 7.98 -21.21 27.64
CA ASN A 232 7.74 -20.75 29.01
C ASN A 232 9.10 -20.41 29.68
N PRO A 233 9.33 -19.16 30.12
CA PRO A 233 10.59 -18.76 30.72
C PRO A 233 10.77 -19.27 32.16
N ASP A 234 9.69 -19.62 32.86
CA ASP A 234 9.74 -20.10 34.25
C ASP A 234 10.06 -21.60 34.34
N VAL A 235 9.84 -22.34 33.26
CA VAL A 235 10.04 -23.80 33.25
C VAL A 235 11.38 -24.12 32.58
N ARG A 236 12.21 -24.93 33.25
CA ARG A 236 13.52 -25.38 32.72
C ARG A 236 13.44 -26.36 31.54
N THR A 237 12.22 -26.69 31.09
CA THR A 237 11.97 -27.56 29.94
C THR A 237 11.34 -26.74 28.83
N ASN A 238 11.67 -27.06 27.56
CA ASN A 238 11.13 -26.41 26.36
C ASN A 238 9.63 -26.70 26.17
N GLN A 239 8.80 -26.17 27.06
CA GLN A 239 7.35 -26.18 26.93
C GLN A 239 6.92 -24.93 26.17
N PRO A 240 6.06 -25.05 25.15
CA PRO A 240 5.48 -23.89 24.47
C PRO A 240 4.78 -22.99 25.49
N ALA A 241 5.05 -21.68 25.46
CA ALA A 241 4.38 -20.77 26.38
C ALA A 241 2.90 -20.62 26.01
N GLU A 242 2.04 -20.62 27.03
CA GLU A 242 0.61 -20.42 26.87
C GLU A 242 0.23 -18.91 26.95
N GLY A 243 -0.88 -18.54 26.27
CA GLY A 243 -1.32 -17.15 26.15
C GLY A 243 -0.75 -16.44 24.92
N ALA A 244 -1.43 -15.38 24.47
CA ALA A 244 -0.98 -14.56 23.34
C ALA A 244 -0.13 -13.38 23.84
N ILE A 245 0.95 -13.06 23.13
CA ILE A 245 1.75 -11.86 23.38
C ILE A 245 1.95 -11.09 22.08
N THR A 246 1.53 -9.84 22.08
CA THR A 246 1.71 -8.91 20.97
C THR A 246 2.61 -7.78 21.43
N VAL A 247 3.65 -7.50 20.66
CA VAL A 247 4.64 -6.46 20.94
C VAL A 247 4.52 -5.39 19.88
N ASN A 248 4.25 -4.16 20.32
CA ASN A 248 4.18 -2.98 19.48
C ASN A 248 5.11 -1.91 20.04
N SER A 249 5.48 -0.93 19.21
CA SER A 249 6.04 0.34 19.68
C SER A 249 4.91 1.35 19.85
N VAL A 250 5.02 2.19 20.87
CA VAL A 250 4.20 3.40 21.05
C VAL A 250 5.11 4.61 21.07
N ASN A 251 4.66 5.71 20.50
CA ASN A 251 5.48 6.90 20.37
C ASN A 251 4.70 8.18 20.62
N ILE A 252 5.42 9.26 20.94
CA ILE A 252 4.81 10.55 21.30
C ILE A 252 4.19 11.28 20.11
N GLU A 253 4.63 11.02 18.89
CA GLU A 253 4.12 11.72 17.71
C GLU A 253 2.80 11.16 17.20
N GLU A 254 2.63 9.84 17.27
CA GLU A 254 1.48 9.11 16.76
C GLU A 254 0.46 8.78 17.86
N ASN A 255 0.92 8.49 19.09
CA ASN A 255 0.06 7.94 20.15
C ASN A 255 -0.17 8.90 21.33
N ALA A 256 0.17 10.19 21.20
CA ALA A 256 -0.08 11.20 22.25
C ALA A 256 -1.57 11.42 22.59
N THR A 257 -2.48 11.06 21.68
CA THR A 257 -3.93 11.19 21.88
C THR A 257 -4.65 9.85 22.03
N ARG A 258 -3.90 8.76 22.15
CA ARG A 258 -4.43 7.40 22.22
C ARG A 258 -5.34 7.20 23.43
N GLN A 259 -6.37 6.36 23.27
CA GLN A 259 -7.27 5.91 24.34
C GLN A 259 -7.14 4.40 24.57
N PRO A 260 -7.27 3.90 25.82
CA PRO A 260 -7.62 4.61 27.05
C PRO A 260 -6.45 5.32 27.75
N VAL A 261 -5.22 4.91 27.44
CA VAL A 261 -4.00 5.51 28.00
C VAL A 261 -3.23 6.15 26.87
N ASN A 262 -3.05 7.46 26.96
CA ASN A 262 -2.27 8.21 26.01
C ASN A 262 -0.79 8.11 26.34
N TYR A 263 0.06 8.19 25.32
CA TYR A 263 1.49 8.16 25.53
C TYR A 263 2.01 9.54 25.94
N VAL A 264 2.69 9.60 27.07
CA VAL A 264 3.31 10.82 27.62
C VAL A 264 4.76 10.54 27.96
N LEU A 265 5.60 11.56 27.86
CA LEU A 265 7.01 11.43 28.21
C LEU A 265 7.15 10.98 29.68
N PRO A 266 7.98 9.97 29.97
CA PRO A 266 8.24 9.56 31.34
C PRO A 266 8.78 10.72 32.20
N PRO A 267 8.48 10.77 33.51
CA PRO A 267 8.99 11.82 34.38
C PRO A 267 10.52 11.94 34.33
N GLY A 268 11.02 13.15 34.07
CA GLY A 268 12.46 13.44 33.97
C GLY A 268 13.10 13.10 32.62
N VAL A 269 12.33 12.62 31.64
CA VAL A 269 12.79 12.40 30.26
C VAL A 269 12.33 13.56 29.39
N SER A 270 13.27 14.21 28.71
CA SER A 270 12.99 15.23 27.69
C SER A 270 13.33 14.70 26.31
N ARG A 271 12.59 15.13 25.28
CA ARG A 271 12.92 14.81 23.90
C ARG A 271 14.32 15.36 23.56
N ILE A 272 15.10 14.53 22.88
CA ILE A 272 16.43 14.93 22.41
C ILE A 272 16.23 15.94 21.28
N VAL A 273 16.97 17.04 21.34
CA VAL A 273 17.00 18.03 20.27
C VAL A 273 18.12 17.68 19.31
N ASP A 274 17.82 17.59 18.02
CA ASP A 274 18.84 17.49 16.98
C ASP A 274 19.31 18.90 16.60
N SER A 275 20.58 19.19 16.88
CA SER A 275 21.25 20.45 16.54
C SER A 275 21.92 20.44 15.16
N GLY A 276 21.84 19.33 14.42
CA GLY A 276 22.41 19.20 13.08
C GLY A 276 21.66 20.00 12.00
N GLN A 277 20.44 20.45 12.28
CA GLN A 277 19.61 21.25 11.37
C GLN A 277 19.53 22.71 11.82
N SER A 278 19.39 23.63 10.86
CA SER A 278 19.20 25.06 11.12
C SER A 278 17.89 25.36 11.86
N GLN A 279 16.93 24.44 11.81
CA GLN A 279 15.72 24.45 12.62
C GLN A 279 15.85 23.43 13.74
N ILE A 280 15.53 23.85 14.96
CA ILE A 280 15.51 22.98 16.14
C ILE A 280 14.41 21.94 15.92
N THR A 281 14.79 20.68 15.74
CA THR A 281 13.86 19.55 15.65
C THR A 281 14.01 18.66 16.89
N GLN A 282 12.89 18.15 17.38
CA GLN A 282 12.88 17.21 18.49
C GLN A 282 12.78 15.80 17.94
N LEU A 283 13.68 14.91 18.35
CA LEU A 283 13.64 13.51 17.98
C LEU A 283 12.41 12.83 18.60
N ASN A 284 11.92 11.80 17.91
CA ASN A 284 10.83 10.98 18.40
C ASN A 284 11.27 10.22 19.67
N GLU A 285 10.33 10.00 20.57
CA GLU A 285 10.52 9.23 21.79
C GLU A 285 9.50 8.09 21.80
N GLN A 286 9.98 6.88 22.08
CA GLN A 286 9.22 5.65 21.89
C GLN A 286 9.43 4.68 23.05
N SER A 287 8.39 3.93 23.37
CA SER A 287 8.41 2.83 24.33
C SER A 287 7.84 1.56 23.74
N MET A 288 8.11 0.43 24.39
CA MET A 288 7.51 -0.85 24.05
C MET A 288 6.13 -0.98 24.70
N GLN A 289 5.12 -1.30 23.90
CA GLN A 289 3.85 -1.81 24.37
C GLN A 289 3.84 -3.34 24.29
N MET A 290 3.70 -3.98 25.44
CA MET A 290 3.49 -5.42 25.55
C MET A 290 2.03 -5.69 25.92
N LYS A 291 1.29 -6.31 25.01
CA LYS A 291 -0.09 -6.75 25.24
C LYS A 291 -0.09 -8.25 25.47
N VAL A 292 -0.57 -8.68 26.63
CA VAL A 292 -0.69 -10.11 26.99
C VAL A 292 -2.16 -10.46 27.14
N GLU A 293 -2.58 -11.54 26.50
CA GLU A 293 -3.95 -12.04 26.56
C GLU A 293 -3.96 -13.51 26.95
N GLN A 294 -4.96 -13.92 27.74
CA GLN A 294 -5.18 -15.31 28.14
C GLN A 294 -3.98 -15.98 28.86
N LEU A 295 -3.21 -15.21 29.63
CA LEU A 295 -2.14 -15.75 30.47
C LEU A 295 -2.72 -16.51 31.66
N LYS A 296 -2.35 -17.78 31.84
CA LYS A 296 -2.79 -18.57 32.99
C LYS A 296 -2.01 -18.20 34.25
N THR A 297 -2.60 -18.48 35.41
CA THR A 297 -1.95 -18.25 36.70
C THR A 297 -0.67 -19.09 36.82
N GLY A 298 0.46 -18.44 37.10
CA GLY A 298 1.76 -19.09 37.25
C GLY A 298 2.54 -19.29 35.94
N GLU A 299 2.00 -18.83 34.81
CA GLU A 299 2.70 -18.78 33.53
C GLU A 299 3.29 -17.39 33.28
N ALA A 300 4.40 -17.34 32.53
CA ALA A 300 5.05 -16.10 32.13
C ALA A 300 5.27 -16.03 30.62
N ARG A 301 5.31 -14.80 30.09
CA ARG A 301 5.65 -14.50 28.70
C ARG A 301 6.80 -13.51 28.68
N GLY A 302 7.70 -13.70 27.73
CA GLY A 302 8.90 -12.89 27.61
C GLY A 302 9.08 -12.34 26.21
N VAL A 303 9.81 -11.24 26.14
CA VAL A 303 10.34 -10.68 24.90
C VAL A 303 11.84 -10.50 25.07
N TYR A 304 12.58 -10.68 23.99
CA TYR A 304 14.03 -10.55 24.03
C TYR A 304 14.53 -9.82 22.81
N ARG A 305 15.67 -9.14 22.99
CA ARG A 305 16.47 -8.59 21.90
C ARG A 305 17.91 -9.00 22.14
N ASN A 306 18.64 -9.24 21.05
CA ASN A 306 20.07 -9.40 21.16
C ASN A 306 20.69 -8.02 21.29
N THR A 307 21.52 -7.82 22.32
CA THR A 307 22.21 -6.56 22.55
C THR A 307 23.62 -6.84 23.08
N SER A 308 24.54 -5.93 22.81
CA SER A 308 25.91 -5.96 23.33
C SER A 308 26.10 -4.72 24.18
N LEU A 309 25.82 -4.85 25.47
CA LEU A 309 25.96 -3.77 26.45
C LEU A 309 27.01 -4.17 27.48
N ASP A 310 28.05 -3.35 27.63
CA ASP A 310 28.98 -3.46 28.75
C ASP A 310 28.47 -2.63 29.92
N LEU A 311 27.85 -3.29 30.88
CA LEU A 311 27.23 -2.65 32.04
C LEU A 311 28.13 -2.64 33.29
N ARG A 312 29.39 -3.09 33.19
CA ARG A 312 30.27 -3.29 34.37
C ARG A 312 30.58 -2.01 35.13
N THR A 313 30.56 -0.87 34.46
CA THR A 313 30.83 0.44 35.07
C THR A 313 29.63 1.01 35.83
N TYR A 314 28.43 0.48 35.60
CA TYR A 314 27.20 0.99 36.20
C TYR A 314 26.83 0.21 37.46
N LYS A 315 26.40 0.93 38.50
CA LYS A 315 25.99 0.32 39.78
C LYS A 315 24.55 -0.19 39.79
N ARG A 316 23.70 0.33 38.91
CA ARG A 316 22.26 0.07 38.89
C ARG A 316 21.74 0.05 37.45
N LEU A 317 20.79 -0.85 37.19
CA LEU A 317 19.99 -0.88 35.98
C LEU A 317 18.55 -0.56 36.37
N GLN A 318 17.95 0.46 35.75
CA GLN A 318 16.60 0.92 36.02
C GLN A 318 15.87 1.15 34.70
N MET A 319 14.58 0.85 34.66
CA MET A 319 13.71 1.05 33.50
C MET A 319 12.34 1.55 33.98
N PHE A 320 11.67 2.34 33.15
CA PHE A 320 10.26 2.69 33.34
C PHE A 320 9.38 1.52 32.86
N VAL A 321 8.22 1.33 33.51
CA VAL A 321 7.20 0.33 33.17
C VAL A 321 5.83 0.98 33.21
#